data_AF-A0A8C5XRI0-F1
#
_entry.id   AF-A0A8C5XRI0-F1
#
_cell.length_a   1.000
_cell.length_b   1.000
_cell.length_c   1.000
_cell.angle_alpha   90.00
_cell.angle_beta   90.00
_cell.angle_gamma   90.00
#
_symmetry.space_group_name_H-M   'P 1'
#
loop_
_entity.id
_entity.type
_entity.pdbx_description
1 polymer ?
#
loop_
_entity_poly.entity_id
_entity_poly.type
_entity_poly.pdbx_seq_one_letter_code
_entity_poly.pdbx_strand_id
1 'polypeptide(L)'
;MFISVLIFCPERWHSDGILYPKPTWLGEELLAKLARWSVENKRSEFKSTLSLISIVKYSKVYQELKEKYKEMVKVWPEVTDPEKFVYEDVAIAAYLLILWEEERAERGVTAKQSFVDLGCGNGLLVHILSSEGHPGRGIDVRRRKIWDMYGSQTWLEEGAITPNDKTLFPDVDWLIGNHSDELTPWIPVIAARSSYGCRFFVLPCCFFDFVGKYRRRQSKKTQYREYLDFIKEVGFTCGFHVEEDCLRIPSTKRVCLVGKSRIYPPTEEALIDAQRTQYITSRRGCPVRLPGRKPSTSPPRVAAGCVGHCDGHRSPDIKAECVPETSPAQHAAGAQVEGPWLPEFHPRDKAERVKNCATLPRDFIDQVVLQVANLLLGRKQLSPRSSQNGSSKTWNGGGKPTTT
;
A
#
# COMPACT_ATOMS: atom_id res chain seq x y z
N MET A 1 -12.12 -7.96 -44.11
CA MET A 1 -13.46 -8.03 -43.49
C MET A 1 -13.97 -6.60 -43.40
N PHE A 2 -15.00 -6.23 -44.14
CA PHE A 2 -15.61 -4.89 -44.07
C PHE A 2 -16.63 -4.89 -42.94
N ILE A 3 -16.46 -4.01 -41.95
CA ILE A 3 -17.45 -3.77 -40.89
C ILE A 3 -18.12 -2.44 -41.24
N SER A 4 -19.44 -2.45 -41.44
CA SER A 4 -20.26 -1.26 -41.68
C SER A 4 -21.25 -1.09 -40.54
N VAL A 5 -21.36 0.13 -40.01
CA VAL A 5 -22.34 0.49 -38.97
C VAL A 5 -23.41 1.34 -39.64
N LEU A 6 -24.62 0.78 -39.79
CA LEU A 6 -25.80 1.50 -40.28
C LEU A 6 -26.59 2.00 -39.06
N ILE A 7 -26.69 3.32 -38.91
CA ILE A 7 -27.53 3.95 -37.88
C ILE A 7 -28.95 4.10 -38.46
N PHE A 8 -29.86 3.24 -38.03
CA PHE A 8 -31.29 3.36 -38.35
C PHE A 8 -31.96 4.33 -37.37
N CYS A 9 -32.60 5.38 -37.91
CA CYS A 9 -33.44 6.38 -37.23
C CYS A 9 -32.73 7.47 -36.39
N PRO A 10 -32.55 8.68 -36.96
CA PRO A 10 -32.05 9.87 -36.23
C PRO A 10 -33.06 10.50 -35.26
N GLU A 11 -34.37 10.27 -35.42
CA GLU A 11 -35.39 11.20 -34.89
C GLU A 11 -36.08 10.80 -33.57
N ARG A 12 -35.62 9.77 -32.84
CA ARG A 12 -36.24 9.36 -31.56
C ARG A 12 -35.25 9.03 -30.44
N TRP A 13 -34.21 9.84 -30.28
CA TRP A 13 -33.25 9.65 -29.19
C TRP A 13 -33.40 10.76 -28.16
N HIS A 14 -33.98 10.44 -27.00
CA HIS A 14 -34.04 11.35 -25.84
C HIS A 14 -32.71 11.31 -25.07
N SER A 15 -32.21 12.49 -24.72
CA SER A 15 -30.86 12.74 -24.16
C SER A 15 -30.85 12.77 -22.64
N ASP A 16 -29.88 12.08 -22.02
CA ASP A 16 -29.62 12.03 -20.57
C ASP A 16 -28.22 12.53 -20.18
N GLY A 17 -27.54 13.28 -21.05
CA GLY A 17 -26.42 14.15 -20.64
C GLY A 17 -25.04 13.52 -20.51
N ILE A 18 -24.82 12.30 -21.00
CA ILE A 18 -23.46 11.73 -21.17
C ILE A 18 -23.07 11.79 -22.66
N LEU A 19 -21.98 12.51 -22.94
CA LEU A 19 -21.40 12.82 -24.27
C LEU A 19 -21.48 11.66 -25.30
N TYR A 20 -22.33 11.81 -26.32
CA TYR A 20 -22.37 10.91 -27.48
C TYR A 20 -21.21 11.21 -28.45
N PRO A 21 -20.47 10.18 -28.92
CA PRO A 21 -19.51 10.36 -30.00
C PRO A 21 -20.24 10.73 -31.30
N LYS A 22 -19.77 11.77 -31.98
CA LYS A 22 -20.36 12.23 -33.24
C LYS A 22 -20.41 11.07 -34.26
N PRO A 23 -21.46 10.94 -35.10
CA PRO A 23 -21.54 9.90 -36.13
C PRO A 23 -20.32 9.85 -37.05
N THR A 24 -19.72 11.03 -37.33
CA THR A 24 -18.47 11.14 -38.09
C THR A 24 -17.29 10.46 -37.38
N TRP A 25 -17.15 10.65 -36.07
CA TRP A 25 -16.12 9.96 -35.28
C TRP A 25 -16.34 8.44 -35.25
N LEU A 26 -17.60 7.99 -35.16
CA LEU A 26 -17.92 6.55 -35.21
C LEU A 26 -17.56 5.92 -36.56
N GLY A 27 -17.84 6.61 -37.67
CA GLY A 27 -17.52 6.11 -39.02
C GLY A 27 -16.03 6.17 -39.35
N GLU A 28 -15.39 7.31 -39.08
CA GLU A 28 -14.03 7.60 -39.58
C GLU A 28 -12.93 7.18 -38.60
N GLU A 29 -13.16 7.35 -37.29
CA GLU A 29 -12.14 7.13 -36.26
C GLU A 29 -12.28 5.77 -35.56
N LEU A 30 -13.49 5.39 -35.17
CA LEU A 30 -13.72 4.18 -34.37
C LEU A 30 -13.36 2.92 -35.15
N LEU A 31 -13.80 2.79 -36.41
CA LEU A 31 -13.52 1.60 -37.22
C LEU A 31 -12.02 1.42 -37.47
N ALA A 32 -11.30 2.51 -37.79
CA ALA A 32 -9.85 2.49 -37.96
C ALA A 32 -9.11 2.12 -36.67
N LYS A 33 -9.60 2.62 -35.51
CA LYS A 33 -9.05 2.27 -34.19
C LYS A 33 -9.35 0.83 -33.81
N LEU A 34 -10.57 0.34 -34.03
CA LEU A 34 -10.96 -1.05 -33.77
C LEU A 34 -10.15 -2.03 -34.64
N ALA A 35 -10.01 -1.74 -35.93
CA ALA A 35 -9.14 -2.52 -36.82
C ALA A 35 -7.71 -2.56 -36.27
N ARG A 36 -7.14 -1.41 -35.91
CA ARG A 36 -5.80 -1.33 -35.30
C ARG A 36 -5.69 -2.11 -33.99
N TRP A 37 -6.65 -1.98 -33.08
CA TRP A 37 -6.67 -2.69 -31.81
C TRP A 37 -6.86 -4.20 -32.00
N SER A 38 -7.58 -4.65 -33.02
CA SER A 38 -7.78 -6.07 -33.31
C SER A 38 -6.53 -6.80 -33.80
N VAL A 39 -5.58 -6.08 -34.42
CA VAL A 39 -4.27 -6.62 -34.83
C VAL A 39 -3.12 -6.25 -33.90
N GLU A 40 -3.29 -5.25 -33.02
CA GLU A 40 -2.31 -4.96 -31.98
C GLU A 40 -2.29 -6.08 -30.94
N ASN A 41 -1.41 -7.06 -31.13
CA ASN A 41 -1.10 -8.06 -30.12
C ASN A 41 -0.17 -7.45 -29.05
N LYS A 42 -0.64 -6.41 -28.35
CA LYS A 42 0.02 -5.93 -27.15
C LYS A 42 -0.29 -6.94 -26.05
N ARG A 43 0.64 -7.86 -25.79
CA ARG A 43 0.64 -8.59 -24.51
C ARG A 43 0.62 -7.53 -23.41
N SER A 44 -0.55 -7.31 -22.81
CA SER A 44 -0.72 -6.35 -21.73
C SER A 44 0.24 -6.74 -20.60
N GLU A 45 0.98 -5.76 -20.07
CA GLU A 45 1.86 -5.95 -18.91
C GLU A 45 1.06 -6.30 -17.63
N PHE A 46 -0.27 -6.08 -17.68
CA PHE A 46 -1.23 -6.36 -16.61
C PHE A 46 -2.27 -7.38 -17.07
N LYS A 47 -2.81 -8.15 -16.11
CA LYS A 47 -3.98 -9.01 -16.36
C LYS A 47 -5.21 -8.19 -16.77
N SER A 48 -6.17 -8.88 -17.38
CA SER A 48 -7.46 -8.28 -17.74
C SER A 48 -8.19 -7.77 -16.50
N THR A 49 -8.94 -6.69 -16.64
CA THR A 49 -9.76 -6.11 -15.58
C THR A 49 -10.80 -7.10 -15.07
N LEU A 50 -10.89 -7.25 -13.74
CA LEU A 50 -11.82 -8.14 -13.05
C LEU A 50 -11.72 -9.60 -13.55
N SER A 51 -10.50 -10.10 -13.68
CA SER A 51 -10.20 -11.47 -14.14
C SER A 51 -10.43 -12.54 -13.08
N LEU A 52 -10.46 -12.18 -11.79
CA LEU A 52 -10.63 -13.14 -10.70
C LEU A 52 -12.09 -13.29 -10.24
N ILE A 53 -13.00 -12.46 -10.75
CA ILE A 53 -14.42 -12.48 -10.37
C ILE A 53 -15.34 -12.30 -11.59
N SER A 54 -16.61 -12.65 -11.45
CA SER A 54 -17.59 -12.42 -12.52
C SER A 54 -17.87 -10.92 -12.73
N ILE A 55 -17.58 -10.41 -13.94
CA ILE A 55 -17.89 -9.03 -14.36
C ILE A 55 -19.38 -8.71 -14.22
N VAL A 56 -20.25 -9.69 -14.49
CA VAL A 56 -21.71 -9.52 -14.43
C VAL A 56 -22.16 -9.35 -12.97
N LYS A 57 -21.69 -10.24 -12.07
CA LYS A 57 -21.96 -10.10 -10.64
C LYS A 57 -21.40 -8.79 -10.09
N TYR A 58 -20.17 -8.43 -10.48
CA TYR A 58 -19.52 -7.19 -10.07
C TYR A 58 -20.33 -5.96 -10.45
N SER A 59 -20.77 -5.89 -11.70
CA SER A 59 -21.55 -4.75 -12.18
C SER A 59 -22.85 -4.60 -11.41
N LYS A 60 -23.52 -5.71 -11.06
CA LYS A 60 -24.74 -5.69 -10.26
C LYS A 60 -24.47 -5.19 -8.82
N VAL A 61 -23.57 -5.86 -8.10
CA VAL A 61 -23.24 -5.52 -6.70
C VAL A 61 -22.71 -4.09 -6.59
N TYR A 62 -21.87 -3.65 -7.53
CA TYR A 62 -21.37 -2.29 -7.55
C TYR A 62 -22.49 -1.25 -7.68
N GLN A 63 -23.49 -1.46 -8.56
CA GLN A 63 -24.62 -0.53 -8.68
C GLN A 63 -25.48 -0.51 -7.42
N GLU A 64 -25.73 -1.68 -6.82
CA GLU A 64 -26.49 -1.80 -5.57
C GLU A 64 -25.81 -1.03 -4.43
N LEU A 65 -24.50 -1.24 -4.23
CA LEU A 65 -23.72 -0.51 -3.23
C LEU A 65 -23.60 0.97 -3.56
N LYS A 66 -23.38 1.33 -4.83
CA LYS A 66 -23.29 2.73 -5.26
C LYS A 66 -24.55 3.49 -4.90
N GLU A 67 -25.72 2.91 -5.16
CA GLU A 67 -27.00 3.52 -4.81
C GLU A 67 -27.20 3.61 -3.28
N LYS A 68 -26.84 2.54 -2.54
CA LYS A 68 -26.95 2.47 -1.08
C LYS A 68 -26.08 3.51 -0.37
N TYR A 69 -24.87 3.75 -0.85
CA TYR A 69 -23.89 4.63 -0.21
C TYR A 69 -23.74 6.01 -0.88
N LYS A 70 -24.57 6.34 -1.88
CA LYS A 70 -24.49 7.63 -2.60
C LYS A 70 -24.60 8.86 -1.69
N GLU A 71 -25.37 8.76 -0.60
CA GLU A 71 -25.56 9.88 0.33
C GLU A 71 -24.26 10.24 1.07
N MET A 72 -23.33 9.30 1.20
CA MET A 72 -22.00 9.53 1.79
C MET A 72 -21.22 10.61 1.03
N VAL A 73 -21.46 10.75 -0.29
CA VAL A 73 -20.83 11.81 -1.10
C VAL A 73 -21.27 13.20 -0.64
N LYS A 74 -22.52 13.36 -0.21
CA LYS A 74 -23.08 14.66 0.18
C LYS A 74 -22.61 15.12 1.55
N VAL A 75 -22.33 14.18 2.44
CA VAL A 75 -21.96 14.45 3.85
C VAL A 75 -20.47 14.25 4.13
N TRP A 76 -19.64 14.12 3.09
CA TRP A 76 -18.21 13.83 3.21
C TRP A 76 -17.45 14.95 3.93
N PRO A 77 -16.88 14.71 5.12
CA PRO A 77 -16.25 15.76 5.93
C PRO A 77 -14.75 15.91 5.65
N GLU A 78 -14.16 15.05 4.81
CA GLU A 78 -12.74 15.07 4.48
C GLU A 78 -12.45 16.03 3.32
N VAL A 79 -11.21 16.52 3.24
CA VAL A 79 -10.77 17.48 2.21
C VAL A 79 -10.58 16.86 0.82
N THR A 80 -10.82 15.55 0.69
CA THR A 80 -10.68 14.80 -0.55
C THR A 80 -11.95 14.88 -1.40
N ASP A 81 -11.81 14.62 -2.70
CA ASP A 81 -12.95 14.54 -3.62
C ASP A 81 -13.89 13.38 -3.22
N PRO A 82 -15.12 13.66 -2.77
CA PRO A 82 -16.02 12.64 -2.28
C PRO A 82 -16.44 11.65 -3.36
N GLU A 83 -16.70 12.11 -4.60
CA GLU A 83 -17.13 11.21 -5.67
C GLU A 83 -16.03 10.20 -6.01
N LYS A 84 -14.79 10.67 -6.07
CA LYS A 84 -13.66 9.79 -6.33
C LYS A 84 -13.46 8.77 -5.21
N PHE A 85 -13.38 9.21 -3.96
CA PHE A 85 -13.01 8.32 -2.84
C PHE A 85 -14.15 7.39 -2.43
N VAL A 86 -15.38 7.89 -2.36
CA VAL A 86 -16.54 7.06 -1.99
C VAL A 86 -16.75 5.95 -3.03
N TYR A 87 -16.75 6.28 -4.32
CA TYR A 87 -17.00 5.28 -5.36
C TYR A 87 -15.80 4.35 -5.62
N GLU A 88 -14.58 4.76 -5.24
CA GLU A 88 -13.41 3.87 -5.22
C GLU A 88 -13.56 2.79 -4.12
N ASP A 89 -13.90 3.18 -2.89
CA ASP A 89 -14.12 2.22 -1.80
C ASP A 89 -15.36 1.33 -2.04
N VAL A 90 -16.43 1.87 -2.63
CA VAL A 90 -17.59 1.07 -3.07
C VAL A 90 -17.19 0.02 -4.11
N ALA A 91 -16.34 0.40 -5.08
CA ALA A 91 -15.85 -0.53 -6.09
C ALA A 91 -14.92 -1.62 -5.51
N ILE A 92 -14.10 -1.29 -4.52
CA ILE A 92 -13.25 -2.25 -3.80
C ILE A 92 -14.12 -3.19 -2.95
N ALA A 93 -15.11 -2.66 -2.23
CA ALA A 93 -16.05 -3.46 -1.44
C ALA A 93 -16.83 -4.45 -2.32
N ALA A 94 -17.37 -4.00 -3.46
CA ALA A 94 -18.05 -4.86 -4.42
C ALA A 94 -17.16 -6.04 -4.87
N TYR A 95 -15.89 -5.75 -5.16
CA TYR A 95 -14.91 -6.76 -5.56
C TYR A 95 -14.69 -7.79 -4.45
N LEU A 96 -14.41 -7.34 -3.23
CA LEU A 96 -14.15 -8.21 -2.08
C LEU A 96 -15.36 -9.07 -1.71
N LEU A 97 -16.58 -8.51 -1.73
CA LEU A 97 -17.80 -9.26 -1.40
C LEU A 97 -18.05 -10.43 -2.35
N ILE A 98 -17.78 -10.25 -3.64
CA ILE A 98 -17.91 -11.31 -4.65
C ILE A 98 -16.79 -12.34 -4.49
N LEU A 99 -15.55 -11.87 -4.32
CA LEU A 99 -14.41 -12.74 -4.08
C LEU A 99 -14.66 -13.64 -2.86
N TRP A 100 -15.20 -13.08 -1.79
CA TRP A 100 -15.55 -13.79 -0.57
C TRP A 100 -16.78 -14.68 -0.70
N GLU A 101 -17.78 -14.28 -1.49
CA GLU A 101 -18.91 -15.16 -1.82
C GLU A 101 -18.46 -16.41 -2.57
N GLU A 102 -17.61 -16.26 -3.57
CA GLU A 102 -17.06 -17.36 -4.35
C GLU A 102 -16.18 -18.26 -3.47
N GLU A 103 -15.32 -17.68 -2.63
CA GLU A 103 -14.52 -18.43 -1.65
C GLU A 103 -15.41 -19.24 -0.68
N ARG A 104 -16.50 -18.66 -0.15
CA ARG A 104 -17.45 -19.37 0.73
C ARG A 104 -18.08 -20.55 0.03
N ALA A 105 -18.51 -20.36 -1.22
CA ALA A 105 -19.13 -21.40 -2.04
C ALA A 105 -18.14 -22.54 -2.31
N GLU A 106 -16.90 -22.24 -2.68
CA GLU A 106 -15.83 -23.23 -2.90
C GLU A 106 -15.52 -24.05 -1.64
N ARG A 107 -15.57 -23.41 -0.46
CA ARG A 107 -15.31 -24.06 0.84
C ARG A 107 -16.52 -24.75 1.45
N GLY A 108 -17.71 -24.57 0.89
CA GLY A 108 -18.95 -25.10 1.46
C GLY A 108 -19.33 -24.48 2.81
N VAL A 109 -18.94 -23.22 3.07
CA VAL A 109 -19.23 -22.52 4.33
C VAL A 109 -20.24 -21.40 4.10
N THR A 110 -21.08 -21.13 5.11
CA THR A 110 -22.09 -20.07 5.08
C THR A 110 -21.70 -18.84 5.87
N ALA A 111 -20.80 -18.99 6.85
CA ALA A 111 -20.30 -17.91 7.68
C ALA A 111 -19.57 -16.84 6.84
N LYS A 112 -19.88 -15.57 7.09
CA LYS A 112 -19.21 -14.43 6.45
C LYS A 112 -17.78 -14.30 6.96
N GLN A 113 -16.84 -14.07 6.05
CA GLN A 113 -15.42 -13.91 6.38
C GLN A 113 -15.18 -12.74 7.32
N SER A 114 -14.32 -12.96 8.31
CA SER A 114 -13.81 -11.89 9.16
C SER A 114 -12.64 -11.15 8.51
N PHE A 115 -12.47 -9.86 8.83
CA PHE A 115 -11.38 -9.07 8.24
C PHE A 115 -10.77 -8.02 9.19
N VAL A 116 -9.53 -7.64 8.89
CA VAL A 116 -8.89 -6.43 9.43
C VAL A 116 -8.27 -5.62 8.30
N ASP A 117 -8.62 -4.34 8.21
CA ASP A 117 -8.02 -3.39 7.26
C ASP A 117 -6.91 -2.59 7.93
N LEU A 118 -5.67 -2.78 7.47
CA LEU A 118 -4.47 -2.20 8.06
C LEU A 118 -4.04 -0.95 7.29
N GLY A 119 -4.06 0.20 7.97
CA GLY A 119 -3.93 1.51 7.33
C GLY A 119 -5.25 1.93 6.68
N CYS A 120 -6.38 1.73 7.38
CA CYS A 120 -7.72 1.89 6.83
C CYS A 120 -8.12 3.35 6.51
N GLY A 121 -7.30 4.34 6.89
CA GLY A 121 -7.48 5.75 6.57
C GLY A 121 -8.86 6.29 6.97
N ASN A 122 -9.69 6.60 5.98
CA ASN A 122 -11.03 7.15 6.19
C ASN A 122 -12.03 6.12 6.77
N GLY A 123 -11.71 4.82 6.78
CA GLY A 123 -12.55 3.76 7.35
C GLY A 123 -13.83 3.42 6.56
N LEU A 124 -14.07 4.01 5.38
CA LEU A 124 -15.28 3.79 4.60
C LEU A 124 -15.36 2.35 4.07
N LEU A 125 -14.26 1.78 3.60
CA LEU A 125 -14.22 0.37 3.18
C LEU A 125 -14.65 -0.56 4.32
N VAL A 126 -14.13 -0.33 5.54
CA VAL A 126 -14.51 -1.07 6.76
C VAL A 126 -16.00 -0.88 7.03
N HIS A 127 -16.50 0.36 6.98
CA HIS A 127 -17.91 0.66 7.19
C HIS A 127 -18.82 -0.10 6.23
N ILE A 128 -18.49 -0.11 4.94
CA ILE A 128 -19.27 -0.82 3.92
C ILE A 128 -19.26 -2.32 4.20
N LEU A 129 -18.09 -2.94 4.34
CA LEU A 129 -17.97 -4.39 4.54
C LEU A 129 -18.68 -4.85 5.82
N SER A 130 -18.53 -4.11 6.92
CA SER A 130 -19.25 -4.40 8.17
C SER A 130 -20.76 -4.22 8.04
N SER A 131 -21.22 -3.20 7.31
CA SER A 131 -22.65 -2.98 7.04
C SER A 131 -23.25 -4.03 6.09
N GLU A 132 -22.42 -4.70 5.28
CA GLU A 132 -22.81 -5.89 4.49
C GLU A 132 -22.71 -7.20 5.29
N GLY A 133 -22.48 -7.13 6.61
CA GLY A 133 -22.54 -8.25 7.54
C GLY A 133 -21.22 -9.00 7.74
N HIS A 134 -20.09 -8.46 7.27
CA HIS A 134 -18.78 -9.05 7.51
C HIS A 134 -18.18 -8.56 8.84
N PRO A 135 -17.86 -9.45 9.80
CA PRO A 135 -17.25 -9.03 11.06
C PRO A 135 -15.83 -8.52 10.81
N GLY A 136 -15.50 -7.33 11.29
CA GLY A 136 -14.15 -6.81 11.09
C GLY A 136 -13.92 -5.46 11.73
N ARG A 137 -12.69 -4.97 11.58
CA ARG A 137 -12.26 -3.67 12.08
C ARG A 137 -11.21 -3.04 11.18
N GLY A 138 -11.08 -1.72 11.27
CA GLY A 138 -9.99 -0.95 10.65
C GLY A 138 -9.02 -0.45 11.70
N ILE A 139 -7.72 -0.49 11.39
CA ILE A 139 -6.69 0.09 12.24
C ILE A 139 -5.91 1.11 11.41
N ASP A 140 -5.82 2.34 11.90
CA ASP A 140 -5.00 3.38 11.29
C ASP A 140 -4.19 4.12 12.35
N VAL A 141 -3.00 4.59 11.99
CA VAL A 141 -2.16 5.38 12.89
C VAL A 141 -2.82 6.70 13.29
N ARG A 142 -3.78 7.18 12.49
CA ARG A 142 -4.46 8.46 12.69
C ARG A 142 -5.98 8.32 12.51
N ARG A 143 -6.72 8.67 13.55
CA ARG A 143 -8.17 8.87 13.47
C ARG A 143 -8.53 10.00 12.49
N ARG A 144 -9.56 9.76 11.66
CA ARG A 144 -10.12 10.74 10.73
C ARG A 144 -11.46 11.28 11.24
N LYS A 145 -11.87 12.47 10.75
CA LYS A 145 -13.10 13.12 11.24
C LYS A 145 -14.33 12.33 10.85
N ILE A 146 -14.30 11.72 9.67
CA ILE A 146 -15.40 10.87 9.19
C ILE A 146 -15.69 9.67 10.09
N TRP A 147 -14.75 9.24 10.95
CA TRP A 147 -14.99 8.10 11.84
C TRP A 147 -16.15 8.36 12.81
N ASP A 148 -16.39 9.61 13.20
CA ASP A 148 -17.46 9.99 14.12
C ASP A 148 -18.86 9.88 13.47
N MET A 149 -18.92 9.72 12.14
CA MET A 149 -20.17 9.58 11.39
C MET A 149 -20.63 8.13 11.23
N TYR A 150 -19.75 7.16 11.43
CA TYR A 150 -20.09 5.76 11.26
C TYR A 150 -20.84 5.22 12.49
N GLY A 151 -21.79 4.32 12.25
CA GLY A 151 -22.56 3.68 13.31
C GLY A 151 -21.78 2.62 14.09
N SER A 152 -22.40 2.07 15.14
CA SER A 152 -21.80 1.07 16.03
C SER A 152 -21.37 -0.22 15.35
N GLN A 153 -21.86 -0.49 14.13
CA GLN A 153 -21.41 -1.62 13.32
C GLN A 153 -19.99 -1.46 12.77
N THR A 154 -19.41 -0.25 12.80
CA THR A 154 -18.09 0.04 12.24
C THR A 154 -17.07 0.21 13.34
N TRP A 155 -16.21 -0.79 13.49
CA TRP A 155 -15.13 -0.75 14.47
C TRP A 155 -13.86 -0.19 13.84
N LEU A 156 -13.42 0.99 14.32
CA LEU A 156 -12.17 1.63 13.90
C LEU A 156 -11.30 1.93 15.12
N GLU A 157 -10.00 1.61 15.03
CA GLU A 157 -9.02 1.76 16.10
C GLU A 157 -7.89 2.69 15.66
N GLU A 158 -7.57 3.68 16.50
CA GLU A 158 -6.37 4.50 16.29
C GLU A 158 -5.16 3.80 16.92
N GLY A 159 -4.27 3.25 16.09
CA GLY A 159 -3.13 2.46 16.54
C GLY A 159 -2.05 2.33 15.47
N ALA A 160 -0.79 2.38 15.91
CA ALA A 160 0.33 2.11 15.02
C ALA A 160 0.47 0.59 14.80
N ILE A 161 0.54 0.16 13.54
CA ILE A 161 0.87 -1.23 13.20
C ILE A 161 2.39 -1.36 13.14
N THR A 162 2.95 -2.13 14.08
CA THR A 162 4.36 -2.48 14.13
C THR A 162 4.55 -3.93 13.75
N PRO A 163 5.39 -4.28 12.77
CA PRO A 163 5.64 -5.67 12.36
C PRO A 163 6.38 -6.44 13.47
N ASN A 164 5.59 -6.98 14.39
CA ASN A 164 5.99 -7.82 15.51
C ASN A 164 4.81 -8.72 15.93
N ASP A 165 5.05 -9.60 16.89
CA ASP A 165 4.05 -10.60 17.30
C ASP A 165 2.82 -10.00 18.02
N LYS A 166 2.87 -8.71 18.40
CA LYS A 166 1.74 -8.00 19.03
C LYS A 166 0.70 -7.54 18.02
N THR A 167 1.02 -7.52 16.73
CA THR A 167 0.08 -7.14 15.66
C THR A 167 -0.29 -8.35 14.80
N LEU A 168 -0.56 -9.48 15.43
CA LEU A 168 -1.07 -10.69 14.80
C LEU A 168 -2.58 -10.82 15.01
N PHE A 169 -3.24 -11.46 14.06
CA PHE A 169 -4.70 -11.58 14.00
C PHE A 169 -5.12 -13.05 13.77
N PRO A 170 -4.90 -13.95 14.74
CA PRO A 170 -5.08 -15.39 14.55
C PRO A 170 -6.51 -15.82 14.22
N ASP A 171 -7.50 -15.04 14.67
CA ASP A 171 -8.93 -15.32 14.49
C ASP A 171 -9.54 -14.63 13.25
N VAL A 172 -8.70 -14.08 12.37
CA VAL A 172 -9.13 -13.29 11.22
C VAL A 172 -8.86 -14.02 9.89
N ASP A 173 -9.89 -14.12 9.05
CA ASP A 173 -9.78 -14.77 7.74
C ASP A 173 -8.96 -13.94 6.76
N TRP A 174 -9.14 -12.62 6.75
CA TRP A 174 -8.55 -11.71 5.75
C TRP A 174 -7.87 -10.47 6.34
N LEU A 175 -6.65 -10.19 5.88
CA LEU A 175 -6.02 -8.88 6.04
C LEU A 175 -6.13 -8.07 4.75
N ILE A 176 -6.57 -6.83 4.89
CA ILE A 176 -6.73 -5.88 3.79
C ILE A 176 -5.65 -4.79 3.94
N GLY A 177 -5.02 -4.45 2.83
CA GLY A 177 -4.18 -3.27 2.69
C GLY A 177 -4.65 -2.44 1.50
N ASN A 178 -5.70 -1.65 1.69
CA ASN A 178 -6.18 -0.72 0.68
C ASN A 178 -5.35 0.56 0.72
N HIS A 179 -4.43 0.74 -0.24
CA HIS A 179 -3.57 1.92 -0.29
C HIS A 179 -2.78 2.17 1.01
N SER A 180 -2.33 1.08 1.64
CA SER A 180 -1.77 1.04 2.99
C SER A 180 -0.32 1.53 3.13
N ASP A 181 0.16 2.37 2.20
CA ASP A 181 1.50 3.00 2.23
C ASP A 181 2.65 2.06 2.67
N GLU A 182 3.35 2.38 3.77
CA GLU A 182 4.49 1.63 4.31
C GLU A 182 4.14 0.19 4.70
N LEU A 183 2.86 -0.09 4.99
CA LEU A 183 2.40 -1.41 5.40
C LEU A 183 2.22 -2.36 4.22
N THR A 184 2.14 -1.87 2.98
CA THR A 184 1.91 -2.69 1.79
C THR A 184 2.76 -3.97 1.72
N PRO A 185 4.12 -3.93 1.87
CA PRO A 185 4.94 -5.14 1.90
C PRO A 185 4.78 -5.97 3.18
N TRP A 186 4.27 -5.39 4.26
CA TRP A 186 4.06 -6.09 5.54
C TRP A 186 2.76 -6.87 5.59
N ILE A 187 1.71 -6.49 4.85
CA ILE A 187 0.42 -7.20 4.88
C ILE A 187 0.56 -8.71 4.61
N PRO A 188 1.28 -9.16 3.57
CA PRO A 188 1.47 -10.60 3.35
C PRO A 188 2.25 -11.28 4.49
N VAL A 189 3.21 -10.59 5.11
CA VAL A 189 3.99 -11.11 6.24
C VAL A 189 3.09 -11.30 7.46
N ILE A 190 2.32 -10.27 7.81
CA ILE A 190 1.39 -10.29 8.95
C ILE A 190 0.33 -11.37 8.73
N ALA A 191 -0.23 -11.49 7.51
CA ALA A 191 -1.21 -12.53 7.19
C ALA A 191 -0.60 -13.93 7.35
N ALA A 192 0.62 -14.15 6.86
CA ALA A 192 1.30 -15.43 6.99
C ALA A 192 1.58 -15.83 8.45
N ARG A 193 1.94 -14.85 9.30
CA ARG A 193 2.23 -15.09 10.72
C ARG A 193 1.01 -15.12 11.62
N SER A 194 -0.11 -14.54 11.18
CA SER A 194 -1.34 -14.50 11.97
C SER A 194 -1.97 -15.89 12.07
N SER A 195 -2.12 -16.57 10.94
CA SER A 195 -2.63 -17.94 10.89
C SER A 195 -2.31 -18.57 9.55
N TYR A 196 -2.09 -19.89 9.54
CA TYR A 196 -1.92 -20.64 8.30
C TYR A 196 -3.11 -20.45 7.35
N GLY A 197 -4.32 -20.30 7.88
CA GLY A 197 -5.55 -20.07 7.13
C GLY A 197 -5.82 -18.62 6.72
N CYS A 198 -5.06 -17.64 7.24
CA CYS A 198 -5.28 -16.23 6.97
C CYS A 198 -4.84 -15.85 5.54
N ARG A 199 -5.64 -15.02 4.89
CA ARG A 199 -5.50 -14.55 3.50
C ARG A 199 -5.21 -13.06 3.47
N PHE A 200 -4.79 -12.55 2.31
CA PHE A 200 -4.62 -11.11 2.15
C PHE A 200 -5.15 -10.59 0.84
N PHE A 201 -5.55 -9.32 0.88
CA PHE A 201 -5.76 -8.46 -0.27
C PHE A 201 -4.90 -7.20 -0.09
N VAL A 202 -4.14 -6.82 -1.12
CA VAL A 202 -3.42 -5.54 -1.12
C VAL A 202 -3.67 -4.78 -2.42
N LEU A 203 -3.88 -3.47 -2.30
CA LEU A 203 -3.98 -2.54 -3.41
C LEU A 203 -2.87 -1.48 -3.30
N PRO A 204 -1.67 -1.74 -3.86
CA PRO A 204 -0.50 -0.89 -3.67
C PRO A 204 -0.64 0.50 -4.31
N CYS A 205 -0.43 1.57 -3.53
CA CYS A 205 -0.34 2.94 -4.05
C CYS A 205 1.07 3.53 -3.96
N CYS A 206 1.80 3.30 -2.88
CA CYS A 206 3.08 3.96 -2.62
C CYS A 206 4.23 2.97 -2.66
N PHE A 207 5.37 3.41 -3.18
CA PHE A 207 6.52 2.55 -3.40
C PHE A 207 7.39 2.44 -2.14
N PHE A 208 6.98 1.57 -1.21
CA PHE A 208 7.71 1.28 0.02
C PHE A 208 8.27 -0.15 0.04
N ASP A 209 9.50 -0.26 0.51
CA ASP A 209 10.13 -1.53 0.91
C ASP A 209 9.82 -1.79 2.40
N PHE A 210 10.37 -2.86 2.98
CA PHE A 210 10.29 -3.10 4.43
C PHE A 210 10.99 -2.02 5.26
N VAL A 211 11.99 -1.33 4.70
CA VAL A 211 12.71 -0.23 5.34
C VAL A 211 12.74 0.98 4.39
N GLY A 212 11.70 1.81 4.46
CA GLY A 212 11.63 3.06 3.70
C GLY A 212 11.23 2.88 2.23
N LYS A 213 11.67 3.79 1.36
CA LYS A 213 11.23 3.82 -0.05
C LYS A 213 11.82 2.68 -0.87
N TYR A 214 10.98 2.04 -1.68
CA TYR A 214 11.38 1.00 -2.61
C TYR A 214 12.36 1.58 -3.65
N ARG A 215 13.52 0.93 -3.77
CA ARG A 215 14.53 1.28 -4.77
C ARG A 215 14.37 0.37 -5.98
N ARG A 216 14.17 1.00 -7.14
CA ARG A 216 14.11 0.29 -8.42
C ARG A 216 15.43 -0.44 -8.66
N ARG A 217 15.32 -1.69 -9.09
CA ARG A 217 16.41 -2.60 -9.43
C ARG A 217 16.69 -2.61 -10.94
N GLN A 218 15.68 -2.34 -11.77
CA GLN A 218 15.81 -2.34 -13.23
C GLN A 218 15.03 -1.21 -13.89
N SER A 219 15.52 -0.73 -15.03
CA SER A 219 14.88 0.35 -15.81
C SER A 219 13.94 -0.14 -16.92
N LYS A 220 13.91 -1.45 -17.21
CA LYS A 220 13.15 -2.03 -18.35
C LYS A 220 11.63 -2.01 -18.19
N LYS A 221 11.14 -1.97 -16.95
CA LYS A 221 9.69 -1.96 -16.63
C LYS A 221 9.25 -0.57 -16.17
N THR A 222 7.94 -0.34 -16.07
CA THR A 222 7.45 0.82 -15.32
C THR A 222 7.76 0.67 -13.83
N GLN A 223 7.92 1.77 -13.10
CA GLN A 223 8.12 1.71 -11.64
C GLN A 223 6.97 0.97 -10.94
N TYR A 224 5.74 1.16 -11.43
CA TYR A 224 4.56 0.52 -10.86
C TYR A 224 4.55 -1.00 -11.10
N ARG A 225 4.81 -1.47 -12.34
CA ARG A 225 4.91 -2.92 -12.60
C ARG A 225 6.01 -3.57 -11.77
N GLU A 226 7.20 -2.95 -11.74
CA GLU A 226 8.32 -3.47 -10.96
C GLU A 226 7.99 -3.55 -9.47
N TYR A 227 7.23 -2.58 -8.96
CA TYR A 227 6.78 -2.61 -7.57
C TYR A 227 5.75 -3.71 -7.31
N LEU A 228 4.79 -3.93 -8.23
CA LEU A 228 3.84 -5.03 -8.13
C LEU A 228 4.55 -6.39 -8.17
N ASP A 229 5.57 -6.54 -9.01
CA ASP A 229 6.42 -7.74 -9.03
C ASP A 229 7.10 -7.96 -7.67
N PHE A 230 7.60 -6.89 -7.04
CA PHE A 230 8.17 -6.96 -5.69
C PHE A 230 7.12 -7.40 -4.65
N ILE A 231 5.93 -6.82 -4.61
CA ILE A 231 4.90 -7.23 -3.65
C ILE A 231 4.43 -8.67 -3.91
N LYS A 232 4.40 -9.09 -5.18
CA LYS A 232 4.14 -10.48 -5.55
C LYS A 232 5.24 -11.43 -5.08
N GLU A 233 6.51 -11.05 -5.23
CA GLU A 233 7.69 -11.75 -4.66
C GLU A 233 7.55 -11.90 -3.15
N VAL A 234 7.18 -10.82 -2.44
CA VAL A 234 6.94 -10.86 -0.98
C VAL A 234 5.86 -11.89 -0.63
N GLY A 235 4.72 -11.86 -1.33
CA GLY A 235 3.63 -12.81 -1.09
C GLY A 235 4.05 -14.27 -1.35
N PHE A 236 4.83 -14.54 -2.40
CA PHE A 236 5.40 -15.86 -2.66
C PHE A 236 6.37 -16.31 -1.58
N THR A 237 7.25 -15.43 -1.10
CA THR A 237 8.17 -15.73 0.00
C THR A 237 7.44 -15.95 1.33
N CYS A 238 6.28 -15.31 1.51
CA CYS A 238 5.37 -15.61 2.61
C CYS A 238 4.61 -16.94 2.41
N GLY A 239 4.86 -17.62 1.30
CA GLY A 239 4.33 -18.92 0.94
C GLY A 239 2.87 -18.91 0.50
N PHE A 240 2.41 -17.79 -0.08
CA PHE A 240 1.07 -17.70 -0.68
C PHE A 240 1.07 -18.03 -2.16
N HIS A 241 -0.04 -18.62 -2.63
CA HIS A 241 -0.41 -18.55 -4.02
C HIS A 241 -0.96 -17.14 -4.30
N VAL A 242 -0.15 -16.30 -4.94
CA VAL A 242 -0.49 -14.88 -5.19
C VAL A 242 -1.09 -14.70 -6.59
N GLU A 243 -2.35 -14.30 -6.60
CA GLU A 243 -3.04 -13.89 -7.80
C GLU A 243 -3.02 -12.36 -7.95
N GLU A 244 -3.02 -11.90 -9.19
CA GLU A 244 -3.11 -10.49 -9.54
C GLU A 244 -4.46 -10.25 -10.23
N ASP A 245 -5.05 -9.08 -9.98
CA ASP A 245 -6.19 -8.59 -10.75
C ASP A 245 -6.15 -7.07 -10.95
N CYS A 246 -6.87 -6.58 -11.94
CA CYS A 246 -7.03 -5.16 -12.20
C CYS A 246 -8.46 -4.72 -11.87
N LEU A 247 -8.62 -3.82 -10.90
CA LEU A 247 -9.90 -3.32 -10.42
C LEU A 247 -10.49 -2.26 -11.35
N ARG A 248 -11.82 -2.12 -11.32
CA ARG A 248 -12.53 -1.05 -12.03
C ARG A 248 -12.74 0.17 -11.13
N ILE A 249 -11.65 0.84 -10.79
CA ILE A 249 -11.62 2.05 -9.96
C ILE A 249 -11.04 3.26 -10.73
N PRO A 250 -11.33 4.51 -10.32
CA PRO A 250 -10.82 5.71 -10.98
C PRO A 250 -9.29 5.90 -10.83
N SER A 251 -8.64 5.25 -9.86
CA SER A 251 -7.19 5.28 -9.70
C SER A 251 -6.40 4.68 -10.88
N THR A 252 -5.23 5.25 -11.14
CA THR A 252 -4.24 4.65 -12.07
C THR A 252 -3.50 3.48 -11.44
N LYS A 253 -3.48 3.38 -10.11
CA LYS A 253 -2.88 2.29 -9.32
C LYS A 253 -3.95 1.32 -8.87
N ARG A 254 -4.51 0.61 -9.86
CA ARG A 254 -5.71 -0.23 -9.74
C ARG A 254 -5.44 -1.73 -9.76
N VAL A 255 -4.18 -2.15 -9.59
CA VAL A 255 -3.81 -3.56 -9.66
C VAL A 255 -3.69 -4.06 -8.23
N CYS A 256 -4.53 -5.02 -7.86
CA CYS A 256 -4.49 -5.67 -6.56
C CYS A 256 -3.77 -7.01 -6.62
N LEU A 257 -3.23 -7.44 -5.48
CA LEU A 257 -2.66 -8.77 -5.28
C LEU A 257 -3.41 -9.48 -4.17
N VAL A 258 -3.74 -10.75 -4.40
CA VAL A 258 -4.58 -11.57 -3.53
C VAL A 258 -3.86 -12.86 -3.19
N GLY A 259 -3.65 -13.14 -1.89
CA GLY A 259 -3.11 -14.40 -1.40
C GLY A 259 -4.21 -15.30 -0.86
N LYS A 260 -4.66 -16.30 -1.63
CA LYS A 260 -5.82 -17.14 -1.28
C LYS A 260 -5.49 -18.42 -0.49
N SER A 261 -4.33 -19.01 -0.76
CA SER A 261 -3.92 -20.31 -0.22
C SER A 261 -2.40 -20.41 -0.06
N ARG A 262 -1.95 -21.46 0.63
CA ARG A 262 -0.54 -21.75 0.87
C ARG A 262 0.03 -22.63 -0.24
N ILE A 263 1.30 -22.42 -0.60
CA ILE A 263 2.02 -23.23 -1.60
C ILE A 263 2.79 -24.42 -1.00
N TYR A 264 2.63 -24.64 0.30
CA TYR A 264 3.31 -25.65 1.10
C TYR A 264 2.30 -26.23 2.10
N PRO A 265 2.52 -27.44 2.65
CA PRO A 265 1.64 -28.02 3.68
C PRO A 265 1.89 -27.41 5.07
N PRO A 266 0.93 -27.51 6.02
CA PRO A 266 1.07 -26.93 7.36
C PRO A 266 2.30 -27.41 8.15
N THR A 267 2.77 -28.62 7.88
CA THR A 267 3.96 -29.22 8.50
C THR A 267 5.25 -28.47 8.22
N GLU A 268 5.29 -27.66 7.16
CA GLU A 268 6.47 -26.90 6.74
C GLU A 268 6.46 -25.43 7.23
N GLU A 269 5.45 -24.98 8.01
CA GLU A 269 5.34 -23.58 8.46
C GLU A 269 6.60 -23.07 9.14
N ALA A 270 7.21 -23.86 10.04
CA ALA A 270 8.42 -23.43 10.74
C ALA A 270 9.60 -23.19 9.77
N LEU A 271 9.72 -23.99 8.72
CA LEU A 271 10.75 -23.83 7.68
C LEU A 271 10.48 -22.58 6.85
N ILE A 272 9.23 -22.39 6.41
CA ILE A 272 8.84 -21.25 5.58
C ILE A 272 8.92 -19.93 6.38
N ASP A 273 8.58 -19.92 7.67
CA ASP A 273 8.73 -18.72 8.51
C ASP A 273 10.21 -18.35 8.74
N ALA A 274 11.11 -19.33 8.83
CA ALA A 274 12.55 -19.07 8.85
C ALA A 274 13.03 -18.42 7.54
N GLN A 275 12.59 -18.94 6.38
CA GLN A 275 12.89 -18.34 5.07
C GLN A 275 12.31 -16.93 4.93
N ARG A 276 11.08 -16.72 5.39
CA ARG A 276 10.41 -15.41 5.45
C ARG A 276 11.22 -14.41 6.27
N THR A 277 11.68 -14.81 7.46
CA THR A 277 12.54 -14.00 8.33
C THR A 277 13.86 -13.64 7.65
N GLN A 278 14.50 -14.62 7.00
CA GLN A 278 15.75 -14.41 6.27
C GLN A 278 15.56 -13.42 5.12
N TYR A 279 14.48 -13.56 4.36
CA TYR A 279 14.14 -12.67 3.26
C TYR A 279 13.96 -11.24 3.74
N ILE A 280 13.11 -11.00 4.75
CA ILE A 280 12.87 -9.67 5.31
C ILE A 280 14.19 -9.05 5.79
N THR A 281 15.01 -9.82 6.50
CA THR A 281 16.31 -9.36 7.00
C THR A 281 17.30 -9.01 5.88
N SER A 282 17.30 -9.77 4.78
CA SER A 282 18.16 -9.49 3.62
C SER A 282 17.85 -8.15 2.93
N ARG A 283 16.63 -7.62 3.11
CA ARG A 283 16.15 -6.39 2.47
C ARG A 283 16.57 -5.11 3.21
N ARG A 284 17.27 -5.21 4.35
CA ARG A 284 17.81 -4.06 5.11
C ARG A 284 18.68 -3.11 4.28
N GLY A 285 19.24 -3.59 3.16
CA GLY A 285 20.13 -2.81 2.32
C GLY A 285 21.49 -2.60 3.00
N CYS A 286 22.58 -2.67 2.22
CA CYS A 286 23.90 -2.26 2.72
C CYS A 286 23.79 -0.81 3.25
N PRO A 287 24.29 -0.53 4.47
CA PRO A 287 24.38 0.83 4.98
C PRO A 287 25.09 1.69 3.94
N VAL A 288 24.50 2.83 3.62
CA VAL A 288 25.17 3.88 2.84
C VAL A 288 26.41 4.26 3.63
N ARG A 289 27.60 3.80 3.22
CA ARG A 289 28.84 4.49 3.58
C ARG A 289 28.75 5.86 2.92
N LEU A 290 28.39 6.87 3.69
CA LEU A 290 28.54 8.27 3.28
C LEU A 290 29.99 8.46 2.82
N PRO A 291 30.25 8.90 1.58
CA PRO A 291 31.59 9.26 1.16
C PRO A 291 31.95 10.56 1.87
N GLY A 292 32.70 10.47 2.98
CA GLY A 292 33.25 11.65 3.64
C GLY A 292 33.19 11.65 5.15
N ARG A 293 33.83 10.69 5.79
CA ARG A 293 34.56 10.98 7.04
C ARG A 293 35.73 10.03 7.15
N LYS A 294 36.93 10.54 6.84
CA LYS A 294 38.18 9.84 7.19
C LYS A 294 38.14 9.54 8.70
N PRO A 295 38.44 8.33 9.16
CA PRO A 295 38.68 8.08 10.57
C PRO A 295 39.90 8.93 10.96
N SER A 296 39.72 9.88 11.87
CA SER A 296 40.83 10.52 12.56
C SER A 296 41.46 9.48 13.47
N THR A 297 42.56 8.90 13.02
CA THR A 297 43.49 8.14 13.84
C THR A 297 43.95 9.01 15.01
N SER A 298 43.55 8.65 16.23
CA SER A 298 44.22 9.08 17.45
C SER A 298 45.12 7.92 17.90
N PRO A 299 46.39 8.18 18.26
CA PRO A 299 47.35 7.14 18.61
C PRO A 299 47.02 6.50 19.96
N PRO A 300 47.39 5.22 20.19
CA PRO A 300 47.13 4.54 21.45
C PRO A 300 48.01 5.14 22.56
N ARG A 301 47.37 5.58 23.65
CA ARG A 301 48.08 5.87 24.89
C ARG A 301 48.47 4.57 25.56
N VAL A 302 49.77 4.35 25.63
CA VAL A 302 50.45 3.35 26.45
C VAL A 302 50.11 3.61 27.91
N ALA A 303 49.44 2.65 28.56
CA ALA A 303 49.33 2.59 30.02
C ALA A 303 50.34 1.56 30.52
N ALA A 304 51.38 2.05 31.18
CA ALA A 304 52.36 1.25 31.91
C ALA A 304 51.69 0.60 33.13
N GLY A 305 51.74 -0.72 33.22
CA GLY A 305 51.40 -1.48 34.41
C GLY A 305 52.67 -1.99 35.08
N CYS A 306 53.03 -1.39 36.21
CA CYS A 306 54.13 -1.83 37.06
C CYS A 306 53.79 -3.13 37.80
N VAL A 307 54.85 -3.91 38.03
CA VAL A 307 54.92 -5.18 38.76
C VAL A 307 54.71 -4.96 40.26
N GLY A 308 53.99 -5.89 40.91
CA GLY A 308 53.90 -6.01 42.36
C GLY A 308 53.31 -7.36 42.79
N HIS A 309 54.19 -8.29 43.15
CA HIS A 309 53.97 -9.50 43.98
C HIS A 309 53.62 -9.03 45.43
N CYS A 310 52.93 -9.72 46.34
CA CYS A 310 53.06 -11.09 46.86
C CYS A 310 51.81 -11.52 47.69
N ASP A 311 51.64 -12.84 47.86
CA ASP A 311 51.13 -13.63 49.02
C ASP A 311 49.76 -13.30 49.68
N GLY A 312 48.91 -14.24 50.11
CA GLY A 312 48.98 -15.69 50.32
C GLY A 312 47.73 -16.18 51.09
N HIS A 313 47.62 -17.51 51.29
CA HIS A 313 46.62 -18.31 52.06
C HIS A 313 45.38 -18.82 51.26
N ARG A 314 45.30 -20.09 50.81
CA ARG A 314 45.18 -21.42 51.48
C ARG A 314 43.70 -21.86 51.70
N SER A 315 43.22 -22.65 50.73
CA SER A 315 42.29 -23.83 50.62
C SER A 315 41.41 -24.31 51.80
N PRO A 316 40.52 -25.35 51.68
CA PRO A 316 40.15 -26.20 50.51
C PRO A 316 38.64 -26.59 50.35
N ASP A 317 38.35 -27.23 49.19
CA ASP A 317 37.44 -28.37 48.89
C ASP A 317 35.98 -28.44 49.40
N ILE A 318 35.02 -28.73 48.49
CA ILE A 318 34.27 -30.01 48.43
C ILE A 318 33.73 -30.23 47.00
N LYS A 319 34.13 -31.36 46.39
CA LYS A 319 33.50 -32.03 45.25
C LYS A 319 32.37 -32.94 45.76
N ALA A 320 31.21 -32.94 45.09
CA ALA A 320 30.29 -34.08 45.12
C ALA A 320 29.56 -34.18 43.77
N GLU A 321 29.93 -35.20 42.99
CA GLU A 321 29.18 -35.73 41.86
C GLU A 321 28.04 -36.61 42.39
N CYS A 322 26.83 -36.46 41.84
CA CYS A 322 25.80 -37.50 41.76
C CYS A 322 24.89 -37.19 40.56
N VAL A 323 24.65 -38.20 39.72
CA VAL A 323 23.84 -38.22 38.49
C VAL A 323 22.96 -39.48 38.59
N PRO A 324 21.80 -39.61 37.92
CA PRO A 324 20.58 -38.79 37.97
C PRO A 324 19.34 -39.64 38.34
N GLU A 325 18.25 -39.03 38.81
CA GLU A 325 16.92 -39.67 38.76
C GLU A 325 16.03 -38.98 37.73
N THR A 326 15.37 -39.82 36.94
CA THR A 326 14.56 -39.53 35.77
C THR A 326 13.19 -38.99 36.15
N SER A 327 12.74 -37.94 35.45
CA SER A 327 11.35 -37.51 35.38
C SER A 327 11.06 -36.81 34.05
N PRO A 328 9.82 -36.92 33.53
CA PRO A 328 9.57 -36.95 32.10
C PRO A 328 9.48 -35.57 31.43
N ALA A 329 9.77 -35.60 30.14
CA ALA A 329 9.83 -34.50 29.17
C ALA A 329 8.80 -33.39 29.39
N GLN A 330 9.30 -32.22 29.82
CA GLN A 330 8.63 -30.96 29.57
C GLN A 330 8.92 -30.55 28.12
N HIS A 331 7.87 -30.39 27.35
CA HIS A 331 7.91 -29.71 26.05
C HIS A 331 8.63 -28.38 26.22
N ALA A 332 9.77 -28.23 25.56
CA ALA A 332 10.47 -26.98 25.43
C ALA A 332 9.58 -26.00 24.64
N ALA A 333 8.78 -25.23 25.37
CA ALA A 333 8.25 -23.97 24.88
C ALA A 333 9.46 -23.07 24.61
N GLY A 334 9.88 -23.00 23.34
CA GLY A 334 10.90 -22.06 22.91
C GLY A 334 10.45 -20.65 23.31
N ALA A 335 11.26 -20.01 24.16
CA ALA A 335 11.08 -18.62 24.52
C ALA A 335 11.04 -17.78 23.23
N GLN A 336 9.85 -17.31 22.85
CA GLN A 336 9.72 -16.38 21.74
C GLN A 336 10.42 -15.09 22.16
N VAL A 337 11.41 -14.69 21.38
CA VAL A 337 12.12 -13.43 21.58
C VAL A 337 11.12 -12.33 21.21
N GLU A 338 10.45 -11.77 22.22
CA GLU A 338 9.58 -10.60 22.04
C GLU A 338 10.40 -9.44 21.47
N GLY A 339 10.32 -9.25 20.15
CA GLY A 339 11.09 -8.23 19.46
C GLY A 339 10.48 -7.87 18.11
N PRO A 340 10.81 -6.69 17.57
CA PRO A 340 10.39 -6.31 16.23
C PRO A 340 10.97 -7.31 15.21
N TRP A 341 10.14 -7.77 14.27
CA TRP A 341 10.61 -8.63 13.17
C TRP A 341 11.69 -7.94 12.34
N LEU A 342 11.62 -6.61 12.29
CA LEU A 342 12.64 -5.76 11.70
C LEU A 342 12.80 -4.46 12.53
N PRO A 343 13.84 -4.32 13.35
CA PRO A 343 14.06 -3.16 14.23
C PRO A 343 14.15 -1.81 13.49
N GLU A 344 14.51 -1.82 12.21
CA GLU A 344 14.67 -0.61 11.40
C GLU A 344 13.35 -0.09 10.83
N PHE A 345 12.27 -0.88 10.88
CA PHE A 345 10.96 -0.39 10.50
C PHE A 345 10.42 0.55 11.57
N HIS A 346 10.09 1.76 11.14
CA HIS A 346 9.45 2.76 11.99
C HIS A 346 8.10 3.09 11.36
N PRO A 347 6.98 2.82 12.05
CA PRO A 347 5.69 3.32 11.63
C PRO A 347 5.75 4.84 11.44
N ARG A 348 4.92 5.38 10.55
CA ARG A 348 4.80 6.83 10.40
C ARG A 348 4.33 7.46 11.71
N ASP A 349 4.81 8.67 12.01
CA ASP A 349 4.29 9.45 13.12
C ASP A 349 2.79 9.73 12.95
N LYS A 350 2.05 9.79 14.06
CA LYS A 350 0.61 10.16 14.06
C LYS A 350 0.33 11.49 13.36
N ALA A 351 1.29 12.42 13.45
CA ALA A 351 1.22 13.73 12.81
C ALA A 351 2.27 13.82 11.69
N GLU A 352 1.82 13.81 10.44
CA GLU A 352 2.69 14.04 9.29
C GLU A 352 3.03 15.54 9.20
N ARG A 353 4.31 15.89 9.40
CA ARG A 353 4.79 17.25 9.10
C ARG A 353 4.70 17.47 7.59
N VAL A 354 3.74 18.28 7.18
CA VAL A 354 3.50 18.60 5.77
C VAL A 354 4.76 19.29 5.22
N LYS A 355 5.47 18.59 4.33
CA LYS A 355 6.67 19.11 3.64
C LYS A 355 6.34 19.76 2.30
N ASN A 356 5.06 19.97 2.02
CA ASN A 356 4.58 20.63 0.81
C ASN A 356 3.93 21.97 1.17
N CYS A 357 3.62 22.76 0.15
CA CYS A 357 3.01 24.08 0.31
C CYS A 357 1.50 24.04 0.65
N ALA A 358 0.90 22.86 0.88
CA ALA A 358 -0.55 22.73 1.01
C ALA A 358 -1.10 23.35 2.31
N THR A 359 -0.24 23.58 3.31
CA THR A 359 -0.59 24.29 4.55
C THR A 359 -0.21 25.77 4.53
N LEU A 360 0.31 26.28 3.41
CA LEU A 360 0.63 27.70 3.30
C LEU A 360 -0.66 28.51 3.24
N PRO A 361 -0.71 29.70 3.87
CA PRO A 361 -1.83 30.61 3.75
C PRO A 361 -2.15 30.88 2.28
N ARG A 362 -3.45 30.94 1.93
CA ARG A 362 -3.88 31.13 0.55
C ARG A 362 -3.30 32.42 -0.06
N ASP A 363 -3.28 33.48 0.73
CA ASP A 363 -2.71 34.77 0.34
C ASP A 363 -1.24 34.67 -0.08
N PHE A 364 -0.46 33.82 0.61
CA PHE A 364 0.95 33.59 0.26
C PHE A 364 1.07 32.84 -1.06
N ILE A 365 0.26 31.80 -1.26
CA ILE A 365 0.22 31.04 -2.53
C ILE A 365 -0.16 31.97 -3.69
N ASP A 366 -1.19 32.79 -3.51
CA ASP A 366 -1.69 33.70 -4.53
C ASP A 366 -0.66 34.78 -4.87
N GLN A 367 0.06 35.32 -3.88
CA GLN A 367 1.19 36.25 -4.10
C GLN A 367 2.31 35.62 -4.94
N VAL A 368 2.71 34.39 -4.62
CA VAL A 368 3.75 33.67 -5.37
C VAL A 368 3.30 33.38 -6.79
N VAL A 369 2.06 32.92 -6.98
CA VAL A 369 1.49 32.65 -8.31
C VAL A 369 1.42 33.93 -9.15
N LEU A 370 0.96 35.05 -8.57
CA LEU A 370 0.95 36.36 -9.24
C LEU A 370 2.35 36.82 -9.63
N GLN A 371 3.33 36.66 -8.75
CA GLN A 371 4.71 37.05 -9.03
C GLN A 371 5.30 36.22 -10.18
N VAL A 372 5.10 34.90 -10.16
CA VAL A 372 5.53 34.00 -11.23
C VAL A 372 4.81 34.32 -12.54
N ALA A 373 3.49 34.54 -12.51
CA ALA A 373 2.70 34.91 -13.68
C ALA A 373 3.17 36.24 -14.30
N ASN A 374 3.45 37.25 -13.48
CA ASN A 374 3.95 38.55 -13.96
C ASN A 374 5.34 38.41 -14.61
N LEU A 375 6.23 37.58 -14.04
CA LEU A 375 7.54 37.29 -14.61
C LEU A 375 7.43 36.53 -15.94
N LEU A 376 6.55 35.52 -16.02
CA LEU A 376 6.32 34.73 -17.23
C LEU A 376 5.65 35.53 -18.35
N LEU A 377 4.74 36.44 -18.00
CA LEU A 377 4.04 37.32 -18.94
C LEU A 377 4.85 38.56 -19.33
N GLY A 378 6.10 38.68 -18.89
CA GLY A 378 6.98 39.81 -19.21
C GLY A 378 6.49 41.16 -18.64
N ARG A 379 5.50 41.15 -17.74
CA ARG A 379 5.05 42.36 -17.04
C ARG A 379 6.08 42.69 -15.98
N LYS A 380 7.04 43.55 -16.32
CA LYS A 380 7.73 44.38 -15.33
C LYS A 380 6.68 45.24 -14.65
N GLN A 381 6.23 44.87 -13.45
CA GLN A 381 5.67 45.90 -12.58
C GLN A 381 6.81 46.79 -12.10
N LEU A 382 6.66 48.07 -12.41
CA LEU A 382 7.39 49.18 -11.83
C LEU A 382 7.22 49.17 -10.31
N SER A 383 8.31 49.00 -9.57
CA SER A 383 8.34 49.32 -8.14
C SER A 383 8.69 50.80 -7.98
N PRO A 384 7.95 51.59 -7.18
CA PRO A 384 8.50 52.80 -6.59
C PRO A 384 8.76 52.57 -5.09
N ARG A 385 9.89 51.93 -4.78
CA ARG A 385 10.83 52.36 -3.71
C ARG A 385 11.88 51.29 -3.43
N SER A 386 13.12 51.76 -3.49
CA SER A 386 14.39 51.09 -3.23
C SER A 386 14.53 50.53 -1.82
N SER A 387 15.15 49.36 -1.69
CA SER A 387 16.25 49.08 -0.74
C SER A 387 17.02 47.82 -1.16
N GLN A 388 18.34 47.90 -1.00
CA GLN A 388 19.47 47.16 -1.58
C GLN A 388 19.52 45.62 -1.51
N ASN A 389 20.36 45.11 -2.43
CA ASN A 389 21.19 43.89 -2.40
C ASN A 389 20.53 42.52 -2.62
N GLY A 390 20.64 42.04 -3.87
CA GLY A 390 20.52 40.63 -4.21
C GLY A 390 20.81 40.41 -5.69
N SER A 391 21.86 39.64 -5.99
CA SER A 391 22.30 39.19 -7.31
C SER A 391 21.12 38.98 -8.29
N SER A 392 21.08 39.78 -9.36
CA SER A 392 20.15 39.61 -10.47
C SER A 392 20.56 38.35 -11.26
N LYS A 393 20.11 37.17 -10.83
CA LYS A 393 20.17 35.97 -11.65
C LYS A 393 19.08 36.08 -12.70
N THR A 394 19.48 36.40 -13.93
CA THR A 394 18.65 36.29 -15.12
C THR A 394 18.13 34.86 -15.25
N TRP A 395 16.80 34.71 -15.21
CA TRP A 395 16.13 33.44 -15.47
C TRP A 395 16.21 33.16 -16.98
N ASN A 396 16.80 32.02 -17.36
CA ASN A 396 16.82 31.57 -18.75
C ASN A 396 15.42 31.05 -19.11
N GLY A 397 14.67 31.82 -19.91
CA GLY A 397 13.44 31.35 -20.51
C GLY A 397 13.72 30.12 -21.37
N GLY A 398 13.03 29.01 -21.11
CA GLY A 398 13.07 27.83 -21.96
C GLY A 398 12.68 28.19 -23.40
N GLY A 399 13.36 27.58 -24.37
CA GLY A 399 13.24 27.90 -25.80
C GLY A 399 11.80 27.86 -26.32
N LYS A 400 11.52 28.69 -27.33
CA LYS A 400 10.22 28.75 -28.01
C LYS A 400 9.94 27.41 -28.71
N PRO A 401 8.70 26.89 -28.69
CA PRO A 401 8.31 25.76 -29.51
C PRO A 401 8.42 26.17 -30.99
N THR A 402 9.24 25.47 -31.77
CA THR A 402 9.23 25.53 -33.22
C THR A 402 8.00 24.79 -33.72
N THR A 403 7.02 25.52 -34.25
CA THR A 403 6.00 24.97 -35.13
C THR A 403 6.62 24.73 -36.52
N THR A 404 6.78 23.46 -36.87
CA THR A 404 6.87 22.97 -38.25
C THR A 404 5.91 21.81 -38.40
#